data_AF-A0A4V1J241-F1
#
_entry.id   AF-A0A4V1J241-F1
#
_cell.length_a   1.000
_cell.length_b   1.000
_cell.length_c   1.000
_cell.angle_alpha   90.00
_cell.angle_beta   90.00
_cell.angle_gamma   90.00
#
_symmetry.space_group_name_H-M   'P 1'
#
loop_
_entity.id
_entity.type
_entity.pdbx_description
1 polymer ?
#
loop_
_entity_poly.entity_id
_entity_poly.type
_entity_poly.pdbx_seq_one_letter_code
_entity_poly.pdbx_strand_id
1 'polypeptide(L)'
;MAVSTDTTGLLFSLLSFEDSYVVELSCSCIALVLAKEDYNEIADAYEDYLVAGLQMPIERVRMLALSQIVKCLAANETVHRFVCHAAWNEAAHAYCAALSSVQLSDYIDGAKAFFRPTAKPVLVELSEKNEIVRSRLWDLLVPMCCKYRFIFDAFEASGLLKHMIGDISSKDPLLVMNTVHLIASLADTDYAMAFLDDEGIIRSITGWALADEDTAGDRLITCSALKFLGRVGETHDVRELNEKFAILDAVQRQLTSSDAIVKAGDWKEEDACIHTVAIRTLGMLGRSASGAAAMQQHGVLGPFIELVVRAMGELRVPCLESVMMLLEIRGEKDAMKTGPCQQFYHDLDAATRPQHAGFLAILVANTKQAFDDLRYVSYAVIQALTEHRWGRESIAASSHAMNHLLSRDVEPSYEGKKWKYSIIRHLASAPDAEQFFDATMLHRLKEYLRQGAYYSPSNVSVAMESSTKWGIGPWDALPPIYITATNQSNKQ
;
A
#
# COMPACT_ATOMS: atom_id res chain seq x y z
N MET A 1 30.96 1.16 34.82
CA MET A 1 30.74 1.91 36.07
C MET A 1 29.24 1.95 36.28
N ALA A 2 28.74 1.18 37.24
CA ALA A 2 27.34 1.28 37.66
C ALA A 2 27.19 2.61 38.40
N VAL A 3 26.31 3.48 37.91
CA VAL A 3 25.93 4.72 38.59
C VAL A 3 24.86 4.33 39.60
N SER A 4 25.01 4.69 40.89
CA SER A 4 24.01 4.34 41.89
C SER A 4 22.68 5.03 41.62
N THR A 5 21.58 4.40 42.00
CA THR A 5 20.21 4.94 41.89
C THR A 5 20.08 6.32 42.53
N ASP A 6 20.79 6.57 43.64
CA ASP A 6 20.87 7.88 44.30
C ASP A 6 21.47 8.98 43.42
N THR A 7 22.48 8.65 42.61
CA THR A 7 23.13 9.62 41.72
C THR A 7 22.23 9.98 40.54
N THR A 8 21.46 9.01 40.03
CA THR A 8 20.47 9.23 38.97
C THR A 8 19.27 10.02 39.50
N GLY A 9 18.81 9.76 40.73
CA GLY A 9 17.77 10.56 41.40
C GLY A 9 18.15 12.03 41.55
N LEU A 10 19.43 12.31 41.85
CA LEU A 10 19.99 13.68 41.83
C LEU A 10 19.87 14.32 40.45
N LEU A 11 20.17 13.61 39.36
CA LEU A 11 19.99 14.15 38.01
C LEU A 11 18.53 14.48 37.70
N PHE A 12 17.58 13.64 38.13
CA PHE A 12 16.15 13.92 37.98
C PHE A 12 15.73 15.19 38.74
N SER A 13 16.31 15.46 39.91
CA SER A 13 16.04 16.70 40.66
C SER A 13 16.48 17.98 39.93
N LEU A 14 17.46 17.87 39.03
CA LEU A 14 17.91 19.02 38.21
C LEU A 14 16.94 19.38 37.09
N LEU A 15 15.95 18.53 36.80
CA LEU A 15 14.96 18.77 35.72
C LEU A 15 13.94 19.85 36.07
N SER A 16 13.82 20.23 37.34
CA SER A 16 12.94 21.32 37.78
C SER A 16 13.64 22.68 37.88
N PHE A 17 14.89 22.80 37.45
CA PHE A 17 15.63 24.07 37.47
C PHE A 17 15.16 25.01 36.35
N GLU A 18 15.28 26.32 36.59
CA GLU A 18 14.90 27.35 35.61
C GLU A 18 15.91 27.48 34.45
N ASP A 19 17.16 27.05 34.65
CA ASP A 19 18.21 27.13 33.63
C ASP A 19 18.03 26.04 32.56
N SER A 20 17.64 26.48 31.36
CA SER A 20 17.44 25.63 30.19
C SER A 20 18.67 24.80 29.82
N TYR A 21 19.89 25.34 29.97
CA TYR A 21 21.12 24.60 29.67
C TYR A 21 21.34 23.45 30.65
N VAL A 22 21.08 23.70 31.94
CA VAL A 22 21.16 22.66 32.98
C VAL A 22 20.14 21.57 32.72
N VAL A 23 18.91 21.93 32.36
CA VAL A 23 17.85 20.96 32.05
C VAL A 23 18.18 20.12 30.81
N GLU A 24 18.69 20.74 29.74
CA GLU A 24 19.13 20.03 28.52
C GLU A 24 20.25 19.04 28.79
N LEU A 25 21.29 19.48 29.51
CA LEU A 25 22.43 18.65 29.86
C LEU A 25 22.00 17.50 30.77
N SER A 26 21.17 17.79 31.77
CA SER A 26 20.62 16.78 32.68
C SER A 26 19.78 15.75 31.92
N CYS A 27 18.92 16.18 30.99
CA CYS A 27 18.16 15.27 30.15
C CYS A 27 19.06 14.34 29.32
N SER A 28 20.13 14.89 28.76
CA SER A 28 21.10 14.13 27.96
C SER A 28 21.89 13.12 28.80
N CYS A 29 22.30 13.53 30.01
CA CYS A 29 22.96 12.64 30.97
C CYS A 29 22.03 11.50 31.40
N ILE A 30 20.78 11.80 31.79
CA ILE A 30 19.79 10.79 32.18
C ILE A 30 19.55 9.82 31.02
N ALA A 31 19.36 10.32 29.79
CA ALA A 31 19.17 9.47 28.62
C ALA A 31 20.34 8.50 28.40
N LEU A 32 21.59 8.95 28.60
CA LEU A 32 22.79 8.13 28.46
C LEU A 32 22.98 7.12 29.59
N VAL A 33 22.58 7.48 30.82
CA VAL A 33 22.63 6.58 31.98
C VAL A 33 21.59 5.48 31.79
N LEU A 34 20.33 5.84 31.57
CA LEU A 34 19.24 4.89 31.41
C LEU A 34 19.37 4.04 30.14
N ALA A 35 20.10 4.48 29.12
CA ALA A 35 20.36 3.66 27.93
C ALA A 35 21.18 2.38 28.21
N LYS A 36 21.81 2.26 29.39
CA LYS A 36 22.63 1.11 29.78
C LYS A 36 21.95 0.16 30.77
N GLU A 37 20.81 0.56 31.31
CA GLU A 37 20.05 -0.18 32.32
C GLU A 37 19.02 -1.10 31.67
N ASP A 38 18.63 -2.17 32.36
CA ASP A 38 17.55 -3.03 31.91
C ASP A 38 16.20 -2.30 32.00
N TYR A 39 15.31 -2.54 31.04
CA TYR A 39 14.04 -1.81 30.95
C TYR A 39 13.10 -2.09 32.12
N ASN A 40 13.14 -3.28 32.73
CA ASN A 40 12.36 -3.58 33.92
C ASN A 40 12.96 -2.88 35.15
N GLU A 41 14.29 -2.82 35.26
CA GLU A 41 14.98 -2.08 36.33
C GLU A 41 14.69 -0.58 36.24
N ILE A 42 14.62 -0.01 35.03
CA ILE A 42 14.23 1.39 34.83
C ILE A 42 12.80 1.61 35.33
N ALA A 43 11.88 0.73 34.95
CA ALA A 43 10.49 0.82 35.33
C ALA A 43 10.29 0.67 36.84
N ASP A 44 11.03 -0.21 37.51
CA ASP A 44 10.90 -0.41 38.97
C ASP A 44 11.58 0.71 39.78
N ALA A 45 12.74 1.20 39.34
CA ALA A 45 13.54 2.16 40.12
C ALA A 45 13.17 3.63 39.86
N TYR A 46 12.62 3.94 38.67
CA TYR A 46 12.41 5.33 38.24
C TYR A 46 10.96 5.66 37.85
N GLU A 47 9.98 4.80 38.17
CA GLU A 47 8.57 5.01 37.84
C GLU A 47 8.08 6.42 38.20
N ASP A 48 8.22 6.80 39.48
CA ASP A 48 7.75 8.07 40.01
C ASP A 48 8.39 9.28 39.30
N TYR A 49 9.69 9.18 38.99
CA TYR A 49 10.42 10.22 38.30
C TYR A 49 9.96 10.38 36.84
N LEU A 50 9.70 9.27 36.16
CA LEU A 50 9.18 9.28 34.79
C LEU A 50 7.76 9.82 34.74
N VAL A 51 6.89 9.41 35.68
CA VAL A 51 5.53 9.93 35.82
C VAL A 51 5.54 11.44 36.12
N ALA A 52 6.37 11.89 37.06
CA ALA A 52 6.54 13.32 37.36
C ALA A 52 7.08 14.09 36.14
N GLY A 53 8.01 13.49 35.39
CA GLY A 53 8.56 14.08 34.17
C GLY A 53 7.53 14.37 33.09
N LEU A 54 6.48 13.54 32.96
CA LEU A 54 5.35 13.80 32.04
C LEU A 54 4.51 15.02 32.44
N GLN A 55 4.51 15.38 33.72
CA GLN A 55 3.74 16.50 34.27
C GLN A 55 4.51 17.82 34.25
N MET A 56 5.80 17.79 33.92
CA MET A 56 6.63 18.99 33.88
C MET A 56 6.23 19.91 32.71
N PRO A 57 6.26 21.24 32.89
CA PRO A 57 5.93 22.18 31.83
C PRO A 57 6.97 22.17 30.70
N ILE A 58 8.20 21.72 30.99
CA ILE A 58 9.31 21.70 30.05
C ILE A 58 9.14 20.54 29.06
N GLU A 59 8.97 20.86 27.77
CA GLU A 59 8.78 19.88 26.69
C GLU A 59 9.91 18.84 26.61
N ARG A 60 11.18 19.29 26.74
CA ARG A 60 12.33 18.39 26.68
C ARG A 60 12.30 17.30 27.74
N VAL A 61 11.86 17.64 28.96
CA VAL A 61 11.70 16.71 30.09
C VAL A 61 10.58 15.72 29.81
N ARG A 62 9.43 16.21 29.30
CA ARG A 62 8.31 15.35 28.88
C ARG A 62 8.74 14.36 27.82
N MET A 63 9.48 14.80 26.81
CA MET A 63 9.98 13.94 25.73
C MET A 63 11.00 12.91 26.21
N LEU A 64 11.87 13.27 27.16
CA LEU A 64 12.77 12.32 27.80
C LEU A 64 11.97 11.25 28.54
N ALA A 65 11.09 11.65 29.45
CA ALA A 65 10.27 10.74 30.24
C ALA A 65 9.48 9.78 29.33
N LEU A 66 8.82 10.34 28.31
CA LEU A 66 8.10 9.59 27.30
C LEU A 66 9.01 8.57 26.59
N SER A 67 10.19 8.99 26.13
CA SER A 67 11.12 8.09 25.43
C SER A 67 11.58 6.91 26.29
N GLN A 68 11.74 7.09 27.60
CA GLN A 68 12.13 5.99 28.49
C GLN A 68 10.93 5.10 28.82
N ILE A 69 9.75 5.68 29.03
CA ILE A 69 8.50 4.92 29.20
C ILE A 69 8.28 4.02 27.99
N VAL A 70 8.34 4.56 26.76
CA VAL A 70 8.20 3.83 25.49
C VAL A 70 9.14 2.62 25.40
N LYS A 71 10.40 2.77 25.84
CA LYS A 71 11.34 1.63 25.91
C LYS A 71 10.90 0.59 26.94
N CYS A 72 10.44 1.02 28.12
CA CYS A 72 9.91 0.12 29.14
C CYS A 72 8.66 -0.64 28.64
N LEU A 73 7.79 0.04 27.90
CA LEU A 73 6.60 -0.56 27.31
C LEU A 73 6.94 -1.65 26.28
N ALA A 74 8.01 -1.48 25.50
CA ALA A 74 8.48 -2.49 24.56
C ALA A 74 8.98 -3.77 25.24
N ALA A 75 9.41 -3.70 26.50
CA ALA A 75 9.91 -4.84 27.30
C ALA A 75 8.81 -5.70 27.96
N ASN A 76 7.55 -5.24 27.88
CA ASN A 76 6.31 -6.01 28.03
C ASN A 76 5.87 -6.55 29.42
N GLU A 77 6.27 -5.96 30.55
CA GLU A 77 5.64 -6.31 31.86
C GLU A 77 5.06 -5.11 32.63
N THR A 78 5.46 -3.88 32.29
CA THR A 78 5.16 -2.67 33.08
C THR A 78 4.16 -1.72 32.40
N VAL A 79 3.52 -2.16 31.31
CA VAL A 79 2.65 -1.30 30.50
C VAL A 79 1.51 -0.65 31.27
N HIS A 80 0.88 -1.41 32.16
CA HIS A 80 -0.23 -0.93 32.95
C HIS A 80 0.14 0.19 33.93
N ARG A 81 1.43 0.29 34.31
CA ARG A 81 1.92 1.28 35.27
C ARG A 81 1.90 2.68 34.66
N PHE A 82 2.43 2.83 33.45
CA PHE A 82 2.58 4.16 32.84
C PHE A 82 1.32 4.68 32.13
N VAL A 83 0.50 3.81 31.55
CA VAL A 83 -0.70 4.23 30.78
C VAL A 83 -1.73 4.97 31.65
N CYS A 84 -1.85 4.59 32.94
CA CYS A 84 -2.79 5.22 33.87
C CYS A 84 -2.27 6.52 34.49
N HIS A 85 -0.94 6.72 34.50
CA HIS A 85 -0.28 7.84 35.16
C HIS A 85 0.13 8.97 34.21
N ALA A 86 0.07 8.74 32.90
CA ALA A 86 0.27 9.80 31.93
C ALA A 86 -0.75 10.91 32.19
N ALA A 87 -0.28 12.08 32.61
CA ALA A 87 -1.10 13.28 32.60
C ALA A 87 -1.16 13.74 31.14
N TRP A 88 -2.29 13.48 30.50
CA TRP A 88 -2.44 13.71 29.07
C TRP A 88 -2.68 15.20 28.77
N ASN A 89 -1.60 16.00 28.87
CA ASN A 89 -1.57 17.44 28.62
C ASN A 89 -1.23 17.77 27.16
N GLU A 90 -0.65 18.94 26.85
CA GLU A 90 -0.22 19.31 25.47
C GLU A 90 0.72 18.28 24.82
N ALA A 91 1.46 17.51 25.62
CA ALA A 91 2.31 16.43 25.12
C ALA A 91 1.53 15.16 24.71
N ALA A 92 0.21 15.13 24.85
CA ALA A 92 -0.62 13.98 24.48
C ALA A 92 -0.43 13.57 23.02
N HIS A 93 -0.19 14.52 22.11
CA HIS A 93 0.11 14.17 20.71
C HIS A 93 1.39 13.35 20.57
N ALA A 94 2.48 13.81 21.18
CA ALA A 94 3.76 13.09 21.18
C ALA A 94 3.63 11.74 21.88
N TYR A 95 2.86 11.70 22.97
CA TYR A 95 2.59 10.48 23.72
C TYR A 95 1.82 9.45 22.90
N CYS A 96 0.69 9.82 22.29
CA CYS A 96 -0.08 8.93 21.40
C CYS A 96 0.80 8.42 20.25
N ALA A 97 1.56 9.30 19.58
CA ALA A 97 2.45 8.91 18.49
C ALA A 97 3.53 7.91 18.95
N ALA A 98 4.11 8.14 20.13
CA ALA A 98 5.12 7.26 20.69
C ALA A 98 4.55 5.92 21.19
N LEU A 99 3.30 5.87 21.64
CA LEU A 99 2.63 4.62 21.97
C LEU A 99 2.30 3.81 20.71
N SER A 100 1.84 4.46 19.65
CA SER A 100 1.56 3.78 18.38
C SER A 100 2.81 3.13 17.79
N SER A 101 4.01 3.71 18.00
CA SER A 101 5.27 3.14 17.53
C SER A 101 5.76 1.92 18.31
N VAL A 102 5.28 1.71 19.55
CA VAL A 102 5.66 0.56 20.41
C VAL A 102 4.84 -0.70 20.08
N GLN A 103 3.92 -0.62 19.12
CA GLN A 103 3.00 -1.72 18.79
C GLN A 103 2.26 -2.22 20.03
N LEU A 104 1.77 -1.32 20.91
CA LEU A 104 1.03 -1.70 22.12
C LEU A 104 -0.23 -2.53 21.85
N SER A 105 -0.77 -2.44 20.64
CA SER A 105 -1.79 -3.37 20.14
C SER A 105 -1.34 -4.82 20.28
N ASP A 106 -0.05 -5.12 20.29
CA ASP A 106 0.45 -6.47 20.44
C ASP A 106 0.35 -7.06 21.84
N TYR A 107 0.11 -6.21 22.84
CA TYR A 107 0.12 -6.59 24.24
C TYR A 107 -1.25 -6.41 24.90
N ILE A 108 -1.91 -7.52 25.21
CA ILE A 108 -3.30 -7.53 25.71
C ILE A 108 -3.47 -6.74 27.01
N ASP A 109 -2.51 -6.80 27.94
CA ASP A 109 -2.58 -6.07 29.21
C ASP A 109 -2.31 -4.58 29.04
N GLY A 110 -1.56 -4.21 28.00
CA GLY A 110 -1.42 -2.83 27.57
C GLY A 110 -2.72 -2.26 27.04
N ALA A 111 -3.38 -2.99 26.14
CA ALA A 111 -4.68 -2.61 25.62
C ALA A 111 -5.73 -2.46 26.74
N LYS A 112 -5.78 -3.40 27.71
CA LYS A 112 -6.68 -3.31 28.88
C LYS A 112 -6.47 -2.05 29.72
N ALA A 113 -5.25 -1.54 29.80
CA ALA A 113 -4.94 -0.39 30.64
C ALA A 113 -5.66 0.90 30.18
N PHE A 114 -5.87 1.06 28.86
CA PHE A 114 -6.57 2.23 28.29
C PHE A 114 -8.04 2.33 28.68
N PHE A 115 -8.70 1.20 28.90
CA PHE A 115 -10.13 1.16 29.22
C PHE A 115 -10.42 0.88 30.70
N ARG A 116 -9.42 1.05 31.57
CA ARG A 116 -9.65 1.08 33.02
C ARG A 116 -10.53 2.28 33.40
N PRO A 117 -11.32 2.20 34.48
CA PRO A 117 -12.19 3.29 34.92
C PRO A 117 -11.47 4.64 35.13
N THR A 118 -10.19 4.60 35.49
CA THR A 118 -9.34 5.78 35.68
C THR A 118 -8.88 6.42 34.36
N ALA A 119 -8.71 5.63 33.30
CA ALA A 119 -8.21 6.10 32.02
C ALA A 119 -9.32 6.64 31.12
N LYS A 120 -10.54 6.08 31.20
CA LYS A 120 -11.69 6.48 30.37
C LYS A 120 -11.96 7.99 30.34
N PRO A 121 -12.07 8.71 31.48
CA PRO A 121 -12.34 10.16 31.46
C PRO A 121 -11.28 10.93 30.69
N VAL A 122 -10.03 10.47 30.76
CA VAL A 122 -8.93 11.14 30.09
C VAL A 122 -8.96 10.91 28.58
N LEU A 123 -9.31 9.71 28.12
CA LEU A 123 -9.50 9.45 26.69
C LEU A 123 -10.63 10.32 26.10
N VAL A 124 -11.72 10.53 26.86
CA VAL A 124 -12.80 11.43 26.46
C VAL A 124 -12.31 12.87 26.37
N GLU A 125 -11.63 13.38 27.39
CA GLU A 125 -11.05 14.73 27.38
C GLU A 125 -10.11 14.93 26.17
N LEU A 126 -9.26 13.94 25.86
CA LEU A 126 -8.35 14.02 24.71
C LEU A 126 -9.07 14.07 23.38
N SER A 127 -10.17 13.32 23.23
CA SER A 127 -10.97 13.37 22.02
C SER A 127 -11.58 14.76 21.78
N GLU A 128 -11.78 15.54 22.83
CA GLU A 128 -12.40 16.87 22.77
C GLU A 128 -11.41 18.04 22.56
N LYS A 129 -10.08 17.80 22.69
CA LYS A 129 -9.08 18.89 22.64
C LYS A 129 -8.95 19.56 21.28
N ASN A 130 -8.36 18.86 20.32
CA ASN A 130 -8.19 19.35 18.95
C ASN A 130 -8.10 18.16 17.99
N GLU A 131 -8.31 18.43 16.70
CA GLU A 131 -8.35 17.42 15.65
C GLU A 131 -7.04 16.61 15.55
N ILE A 132 -5.89 17.25 15.73
CA ILE A 132 -4.58 16.59 15.65
C ILE A 132 -4.40 15.56 16.78
N VAL A 133 -4.79 15.90 18.00
CA VAL A 133 -4.74 14.99 19.16
C VAL A 133 -5.78 13.89 19.01
N ARG A 134 -7.00 14.25 18.59
CA ARG A 134 -8.10 13.29 18.37
C ARG A 134 -7.74 12.26 17.28
N SER A 135 -7.20 12.70 16.15
CA SER A 135 -6.77 11.81 15.07
C SER A 135 -5.69 10.82 15.53
N ARG A 136 -4.70 11.27 16.33
CA ARG A 136 -3.70 10.36 16.90
C ARG A 136 -4.26 9.40 17.94
N LEU A 137 -5.27 9.81 18.68
CA LEU A 137 -5.97 8.92 19.60
C LEU A 137 -6.66 7.79 18.82
N TRP A 138 -7.28 8.09 17.69
CA TRP A 138 -7.89 7.09 16.81
C TRP A 138 -6.85 6.15 16.18
N ASP A 139 -5.73 6.68 15.69
CA ASP A 139 -4.59 5.89 15.17
C ASP A 139 -4.05 4.88 16.22
N LEU A 140 -4.15 5.22 17.51
CA LEU A 140 -3.73 4.36 18.61
C LEU A 140 -4.78 3.30 18.96
N LEU A 141 -6.05 3.68 19.06
CA LEU A 141 -7.12 2.80 19.57
C LEU A 141 -7.62 1.80 18.52
N VAL A 142 -7.69 2.19 17.25
CA VAL A 142 -8.25 1.35 16.18
C VAL A 142 -7.49 0.04 16.00
N PRO A 143 -6.14 0.01 15.91
CA PRO A 143 -5.39 -1.25 15.83
C PRO A 143 -5.65 -2.19 17.01
N MET A 144 -5.81 -1.65 18.23
CA MET A 144 -6.16 -2.45 19.41
C MET A 144 -7.56 -3.04 19.31
N CYS A 145 -8.51 -2.25 18.80
CA CYS A 145 -9.88 -2.69 18.55
C CYS A 145 -9.89 -3.84 17.54
N CYS A 146 -9.16 -3.74 16.43
CA CYS A 146 -9.08 -4.80 15.42
C CYS A 146 -8.54 -6.12 16.01
N LYS A 147 -7.62 -6.06 16.98
CA LYS A 147 -7.02 -7.25 17.57
C LYS A 147 -7.87 -7.88 18.67
N TYR A 148 -8.57 -7.07 19.47
CA TYR A 148 -9.26 -7.52 20.68
C TYR A 148 -10.71 -7.04 20.76
N ARG A 149 -11.66 -7.97 20.66
CA ARG A 149 -13.11 -7.66 20.74
C ARG A 149 -13.51 -6.89 22.00
N PHE A 150 -13.00 -7.26 23.16
CA PHE A 150 -13.36 -6.57 24.41
C PHE A 150 -12.91 -5.10 24.44
N ILE A 151 -11.85 -4.75 23.68
CA ILE A 151 -11.40 -3.37 23.52
C ILE A 151 -12.37 -2.61 22.63
N PHE A 152 -12.81 -3.23 21.52
CA PHE A 152 -13.85 -2.68 20.68
C PHE A 152 -15.14 -2.41 21.49
N ASP A 153 -15.60 -3.38 22.28
CA ASP A 153 -16.80 -3.23 23.14
C ASP A 153 -16.63 -2.06 24.13
N ALA A 154 -15.44 -1.91 24.73
CA ALA A 154 -15.16 -0.81 25.64
C ALA A 154 -15.08 0.55 24.92
N PHE A 155 -14.52 0.57 23.70
CA PHE A 155 -14.43 1.75 22.85
C PHE A 155 -15.84 2.22 22.42
N GLU A 156 -16.71 1.29 22.06
CA GLU A 156 -18.12 1.54 21.78
C GLU A 156 -18.88 2.05 23.01
N ALA A 157 -18.82 1.32 24.13
CA ALA A 157 -19.50 1.67 25.39
C ALA A 157 -19.00 2.99 26.00
N SER A 158 -17.82 3.46 25.59
CA SER A 158 -17.29 4.76 26.00
C SER A 158 -17.92 5.94 25.25
N GLY A 159 -18.57 5.70 24.11
CA GLY A 159 -19.04 6.73 23.18
C GLY A 159 -17.95 7.25 22.24
N LEU A 160 -16.68 6.90 22.47
CA LEU A 160 -15.56 7.36 21.64
C LEU A 160 -15.62 6.81 20.21
N LEU A 161 -16.08 5.56 20.02
CA LEU A 161 -16.27 5.00 18.67
C LEU A 161 -17.27 5.83 17.86
N LYS A 162 -18.39 6.23 18.47
CA LYS A 162 -19.38 7.09 17.81
C LYS A 162 -18.82 8.49 17.54
N HIS A 163 -17.99 9.02 18.44
CA HIS A 163 -17.30 10.29 18.21
C HIS A 163 -16.37 10.20 17.00
N MET A 164 -15.54 9.15 16.90
CA MET A 164 -14.66 8.91 15.76
C MET A 164 -15.45 8.78 14.45
N ILE A 165 -16.54 8.00 14.45
CA ILE A 165 -17.36 7.83 13.25
C ILE A 165 -18.04 9.15 12.86
N GLY A 166 -18.37 10.02 13.81
CA GLY A 166 -18.88 11.36 13.54
C GLY A 166 -17.94 12.23 12.70
N ASP A 167 -16.62 11.99 12.75
CA ASP A 167 -15.63 12.73 11.94
C ASP A 167 -15.85 12.52 10.43
N ILE A 168 -16.58 11.49 9.98
CA ILE A 168 -16.93 11.31 8.56
C ILE A 168 -17.89 12.37 8.02
N SER A 169 -18.61 13.07 8.91
CA SER A 169 -19.52 14.17 8.54
C SER A 169 -18.81 15.53 8.56
N SER A 170 -17.48 15.54 8.69
CA SER A 170 -16.68 16.76 8.66
C SER A 170 -16.74 17.45 7.30
N LYS A 171 -16.55 18.77 7.33
CA LYS A 171 -16.36 19.58 6.11
C LYS A 171 -14.94 19.48 5.56
N ASP A 172 -14.00 18.94 6.34
CA ASP A 172 -12.62 18.73 5.90
C ASP A 172 -12.49 17.35 5.22
N PRO A 173 -12.27 17.29 3.89
CA PRO A 173 -12.11 16.03 3.17
C PRO A 173 -10.93 15.18 3.66
N LEU A 174 -9.88 15.80 4.22
CA LEU A 174 -8.72 15.08 4.73
C LEU A 174 -9.05 14.35 6.03
N LEU A 175 -9.83 14.99 6.91
CA LEU A 175 -10.34 14.33 8.12
C LEU A 175 -11.28 13.17 7.77
N VAL A 176 -12.18 13.37 6.80
CA VAL A 176 -13.07 12.31 6.31
C VAL A 176 -12.26 11.15 5.75
N MET A 177 -11.28 11.40 4.89
CA MET A 177 -10.41 10.37 4.31
C MET A 177 -9.64 9.58 5.38
N ASN A 178 -9.05 10.26 6.35
CA ASN A 178 -8.32 9.61 7.45
C ASN A 178 -9.28 8.73 8.28
N THR A 179 -10.49 9.22 8.55
CA THR A 179 -11.50 8.48 9.29
C THR A 179 -11.97 7.25 8.51
N VAL A 180 -12.20 7.37 7.20
CA VAL A 180 -12.55 6.23 6.32
C VAL A 180 -11.45 5.17 6.30
N HIS A 181 -10.18 5.58 6.32
CA HIS A 181 -9.06 4.63 6.38
C HIS A 181 -9.05 3.81 7.69
N LEU A 182 -9.34 4.48 8.81
CA LEU A 182 -9.47 3.81 10.11
C LEU A 182 -10.70 2.90 10.18
N ILE A 183 -11.84 3.35 9.64
CA ILE A 183 -13.06 2.55 9.51
C ILE A 183 -12.80 1.31 8.64
N ALA A 184 -12.04 1.43 7.55
CA ALA A 184 -11.66 0.30 6.72
C ALA A 184 -10.87 -0.76 7.50
N SER A 185 -10.02 -0.32 8.44
CA SER A 185 -9.26 -1.23 9.30
C SER A 185 -10.14 -1.92 10.34
N LEU A 186 -11.13 -1.21 10.91
CA LEU A 186 -12.14 -1.84 11.78
C LEU A 186 -12.97 -2.88 11.01
N ALA A 187 -13.38 -2.53 9.79
CA ALA A 187 -14.18 -3.38 8.93
C ALA A 187 -13.50 -4.72 8.59
N ASP A 188 -12.18 -4.87 8.74
CA ASP A 188 -11.49 -6.16 8.60
C ASP A 188 -11.96 -7.21 9.63
N THR A 189 -12.72 -6.82 10.67
CA THR A 189 -13.26 -7.73 11.69
C THR A 189 -14.78 -7.84 11.61
N ASP A 190 -15.32 -9.06 11.68
CA ASP A 190 -16.76 -9.34 11.55
C ASP A 190 -17.63 -8.51 12.50
N TYR A 191 -17.13 -8.33 13.72
CA TYR A 191 -17.88 -7.73 14.80
C TYR A 191 -17.93 -6.21 14.74
N ALA A 192 -16.94 -5.57 14.11
CA ALA A 192 -16.97 -4.14 13.83
C ALA A 192 -17.68 -3.88 12.50
N MET A 193 -17.55 -4.79 11.52
CA MET A 193 -18.31 -4.76 10.28
C MET A 193 -19.82 -4.75 10.55
N ALA A 194 -20.32 -5.63 11.43
CA ALA A 194 -21.72 -5.65 11.83
C ALA A 194 -22.18 -4.31 12.45
N PHE A 195 -21.35 -3.73 13.33
CA PHE A 195 -21.65 -2.42 13.93
C PHE A 195 -21.69 -1.29 12.89
N LEU A 196 -20.72 -1.26 11.96
CA LEU A 196 -20.64 -0.23 10.90
C LEU A 196 -21.83 -0.32 9.93
N ASP A 197 -22.33 -1.52 9.69
CA ASP A 197 -23.52 -1.79 8.91
C ASP A 197 -24.79 -1.29 9.62
N ASP A 198 -24.95 -1.63 10.90
CA ASP A 198 -26.08 -1.18 11.73
C ASP A 198 -26.16 0.35 11.85
N GLU A 199 -25.01 1.02 11.96
CA GLU A 199 -24.92 2.48 11.98
C GLU A 199 -25.01 3.13 10.57
N GLY A 200 -25.18 2.33 9.51
CA GLY A 200 -25.37 2.82 8.13
C GLY A 200 -24.12 3.43 7.49
N ILE A 201 -22.94 3.18 8.06
CA ILE A 201 -21.67 3.79 7.62
C ILE A 201 -21.24 3.26 6.27
N ILE A 202 -21.36 1.94 6.05
CA ILE A 202 -21.00 1.30 4.78
C ILE A 202 -21.84 1.85 3.63
N ARG A 203 -23.15 2.02 3.86
CA ARG A 203 -24.07 2.62 2.89
C ARG A 203 -23.70 4.07 2.58
N SER A 204 -23.31 4.84 3.59
CA SER A 204 -22.89 6.23 3.42
C SER A 204 -21.61 6.32 2.57
N ILE A 205 -20.59 5.53 2.90
CA ILE A 205 -19.33 5.49 2.14
C ILE A 205 -19.59 5.06 0.69
N THR A 206 -20.40 4.02 0.47
CA THR A 206 -20.74 3.56 -0.88
C THR A 206 -21.52 4.63 -1.66
N GLY A 207 -22.41 5.36 -0.98
CA GLY A 207 -23.15 6.48 -1.56
C GLY A 207 -22.24 7.61 -2.07
N TRP A 208 -21.12 7.89 -1.41
CA TRP A 208 -20.16 8.90 -1.89
C TRP A 208 -19.49 8.49 -3.20
N ALA A 209 -19.17 7.21 -3.39
CA ALA A 209 -18.62 6.73 -4.65
C ALA A 209 -19.63 6.81 -5.82
N LEU A 210 -20.92 6.94 -5.51
CA LEU A 210 -22.01 7.13 -6.47
C LEU A 210 -22.39 8.60 -6.70
N ALA A 211 -21.85 9.52 -5.89
CA ALA A 211 -22.16 10.94 -5.99
C ALA A 211 -21.54 11.59 -7.24
N ASP A 212 -21.96 12.82 -7.52
CA ASP A 212 -21.28 13.69 -8.48
C ASP A 212 -20.08 14.38 -7.80
N GLU A 213 -19.03 14.66 -8.59
CA GLU A 213 -17.72 15.08 -8.08
C GLU A 213 -17.42 16.55 -8.43
N ASP A 214 -18.17 17.46 -7.82
CA ASP A 214 -18.12 18.89 -8.17
C ASP A 214 -16.83 19.58 -7.71
N THR A 215 -16.25 19.14 -6.58
CA THR A 215 -15.06 19.74 -5.99
C THR A 215 -13.88 18.77 -5.91
N ALA A 216 -12.67 19.30 -5.74
CA ALA A 216 -11.49 18.48 -5.45
C ALA A 216 -11.63 17.67 -4.15
N GLY A 217 -12.38 18.20 -3.17
CA GLY A 217 -12.71 17.49 -1.94
C GLY A 217 -13.60 16.27 -2.21
N ASP A 218 -14.62 16.42 -3.05
CA ASP A 218 -15.51 15.32 -3.43
C ASP A 218 -14.74 14.20 -4.14
N ARG A 219 -13.81 14.55 -5.04
CA ARG A 219 -12.92 13.57 -5.70
C ARG A 219 -12.07 12.78 -4.70
N LEU A 220 -11.53 13.43 -3.67
CA LEU A 220 -10.77 12.74 -2.61
C LEU A 220 -11.65 11.79 -1.80
N ILE A 221 -12.88 12.20 -1.49
CA ILE A 221 -13.85 11.37 -0.77
C ILE A 221 -14.25 10.17 -1.63
N THR A 222 -14.52 10.35 -2.93
CA THR A 222 -14.79 9.23 -3.86
C THR A 222 -13.62 8.25 -3.92
N CYS A 223 -12.39 8.75 -4.05
CA CYS A 223 -11.19 7.90 -4.01
C CYS A 223 -11.09 7.11 -2.71
N SER A 224 -11.41 7.73 -1.59
CA SER A 224 -11.38 7.10 -0.26
C SER A 224 -12.46 6.03 -0.14
N ALA A 225 -13.66 6.31 -0.65
CA ALA A 225 -14.77 5.36 -0.69
C ALA A 225 -14.43 4.13 -1.54
N LEU A 226 -13.91 4.32 -2.75
CA LEU A 226 -13.51 3.21 -3.61
C LEU A 226 -12.41 2.34 -2.95
N LYS A 227 -11.39 2.96 -2.33
CA LYS A 227 -10.35 2.23 -1.58
C LYS A 227 -10.94 1.44 -0.41
N PHE A 228 -11.91 2.01 0.31
CA PHE A 228 -12.64 1.32 1.36
C PHE A 228 -13.36 0.08 0.81
N LEU A 229 -14.11 0.22 -0.29
CA LEU A 229 -14.83 -0.90 -0.92
C LEU A 229 -13.87 -2.01 -1.36
N GLY A 230 -12.75 -1.65 -1.98
CA GLY A 230 -11.73 -2.60 -2.40
C GLY A 230 -11.17 -3.41 -1.22
N ARG A 231 -10.85 -2.74 -0.11
CA ARG A 231 -10.33 -3.39 1.10
C ARG A 231 -11.36 -4.30 1.77
N VAL A 232 -12.61 -3.83 1.94
CA VAL A 232 -13.67 -4.63 2.56
C VAL A 232 -13.99 -5.87 1.71
N GLY A 233 -13.91 -5.78 0.38
CA GLY A 233 -14.10 -6.95 -0.48
C GLY A 233 -12.92 -7.93 -0.52
N GLU A 234 -11.76 -7.59 0.05
CA GLU A 234 -10.68 -8.57 0.27
C GLU A 234 -10.94 -9.47 1.48
N THR A 235 -11.70 -8.98 2.46
CA THR A 235 -11.97 -9.67 3.74
C THR A 235 -13.36 -10.29 3.81
N HIS A 236 -14.35 -9.72 3.10
CA HIS A 236 -15.75 -10.15 3.15
C HIS A 236 -16.26 -10.69 1.80
N ASP A 237 -17.42 -11.35 1.85
CA ASP A 237 -18.06 -11.87 0.64
C ASP A 237 -18.57 -10.73 -0.26
N VAL A 238 -17.94 -10.58 -1.43
CA VAL A 238 -18.25 -9.51 -2.39
C VAL A 238 -19.67 -9.62 -2.94
N ARG A 239 -20.27 -10.82 -3.03
CA ARG A 239 -21.65 -10.97 -3.48
C ARG A 239 -22.61 -10.39 -2.45
N GLU A 240 -22.44 -10.73 -1.18
CA GLU A 240 -23.28 -10.20 -0.09
C GLU A 240 -23.14 -8.68 0.02
N LEU A 241 -21.91 -8.17 -0.05
CA LEU A 241 -21.67 -6.72 -0.06
C LEU A 241 -22.37 -6.04 -1.24
N ASN A 242 -22.30 -6.64 -2.43
CA ASN A 242 -22.92 -6.06 -3.61
C ASN A 242 -24.45 -6.09 -3.53
N GLU A 243 -25.04 -7.20 -3.08
CA GLU A 243 -26.49 -7.31 -2.88
C GLU A 243 -27.02 -6.27 -1.88
N LYS A 244 -26.24 -5.96 -0.85
CA LYS A 244 -26.66 -5.05 0.22
C LYS A 244 -26.37 -3.57 -0.06
N PHE A 245 -25.24 -3.27 -0.69
CA PHE A 245 -24.72 -1.91 -0.82
C PHE A 245 -24.50 -1.45 -2.26
N ALA A 246 -24.68 -2.30 -3.27
CA ALA A 246 -24.47 -1.97 -4.68
C ALA A 246 -23.03 -1.49 -4.97
N ILE A 247 -22.03 -2.17 -4.38
CA ILE A 247 -20.63 -1.75 -4.49
C ILE A 247 -20.09 -1.82 -5.93
N LEU A 248 -20.62 -2.74 -6.76
CA LEU A 248 -20.20 -2.87 -8.15
C LEU A 248 -20.78 -1.76 -9.03
N ASP A 249 -21.97 -1.23 -8.71
CA ASP A 249 -22.53 -0.04 -9.37
C ASP A 249 -21.65 1.18 -9.10
N ALA A 250 -21.16 1.33 -7.86
CA ALA A 250 -20.24 2.40 -7.49
C ALA A 250 -18.94 2.33 -8.30
N VAL A 251 -18.36 1.14 -8.47
CA VAL A 251 -17.16 0.95 -9.29
C VAL A 251 -17.47 1.19 -10.77
N GLN A 252 -18.55 0.60 -11.31
CA GLN A 252 -18.91 0.71 -12.72
C GLN A 252 -19.16 2.16 -13.14
N ARG A 253 -19.82 2.96 -12.29
CA ARG A 253 -20.03 4.38 -12.54
C ARG A 253 -18.72 5.10 -12.82
N GLN A 254 -17.69 4.82 -12.01
CA GLN A 254 -16.38 5.45 -12.12
C GLN A 254 -15.52 4.90 -13.27
N LEU A 255 -15.84 3.69 -13.77
CA LEU A 255 -15.23 3.17 -15.00
C LEU A 255 -15.87 3.78 -16.26
N THR A 256 -17.18 4.05 -16.22
CA THR A 256 -17.99 4.46 -17.38
C THR A 256 -18.20 5.97 -17.52
N SER A 257 -17.94 6.75 -16.46
CA SER A 257 -17.96 8.23 -16.49
C SER A 257 -17.03 8.81 -17.59
N SER A 258 -16.12 7.99 -18.10
CA SER A 258 -15.18 8.25 -19.20
C SER A 258 -15.79 8.45 -20.60
N ASP A 259 -17.08 8.15 -20.83
CA ASP A 259 -17.67 8.28 -22.18
C ASP A 259 -17.66 9.74 -22.73
N ALA A 260 -17.50 10.71 -21.84
CA ALA A 260 -17.29 12.13 -22.20
C ALA A 260 -15.82 12.50 -22.47
N ILE A 261 -14.83 11.74 -21.96
CA ILE A 261 -13.42 12.17 -21.88
C ILE A 261 -12.55 11.53 -22.97
N VAL A 262 -12.78 10.26 -23.29
CA VAL A 262 -12.03 9.59 -24.38
C VAL A 262 -12.39 10.15 -25.77
N LYS A 263 -13.51 10.87 -25.91
CA LYS A 263 -13.89 11.57 -27.15
C LYS A 263 -13.16 12.91 -27.36
N ALA A 264 -12.53 13.48 -26.34
CA ALA A 264 -12.08 14.88 -26.39
C ALA A 264 -10.56 15.08 -26.44
N GLY A 265 -9.72 14.07 -26.22
CA GLY A 265 -8.25 14.24 -26.23
C GLY A 265 -7.69 15.10 -25.07
N ASP A 266 -8.55 15.76 -24.30
CA ASP A 266 -8.25 16.52 -23.09
C ASP A 266 -8.37 15.62 -21.86
N TRP A 267 -7.38 14.76 -21.66
CA TRP A 267 -7.22 14.07 -20.37
C TRP A 267 -6.76 15.10 -19.32
N LYS A 268 -7.55 15.33 -18.28
CA LYS A 268 -7.05 16.02 -17.08
C LYS A 268 -6.43 14.97 -16.15
N GLU A 269 -5.24 15.24 -15.62
CA GLU A 269 -4.55 14.36 -14.64
C GLU A 269 -5.46 14.01 -13.45
N GLU A 270 -6.33 14.93 -13.04
CA GLU A 270 -7.27 14.75 -11.93
C GLU A 270 -8.30 13.63 -12.20
N ASP A 271 -8.76 13.48 -13.44
CA ASP A 271 -9.70 12.42 -13.82
C ASP A 271 -9.01 11.06 -13.84
N ALA A 272 -7.72 11.02 -14.20
CA ALA A 272 -6.94 9.78 -14.23
C ALA A 272 -6.79 9.14 -12.84
N CYS A 273 -6.81 9.94 -11.76
CA CYS A 273 -6.69 9.46 -10.39
C CYS A 273 -7.86 8.56 -9.98
N ILE A 274 -9.10 9.04 -10.13
CA ILE A 274 -10.30 8.29 -9.74
C ILE A 274 -10.47 7.04 -10.59
N HIS A 275 -10.25 7.14 -11.91
CA HIS A 275 -10.26 5.97 -12.79
C HIS A 275 -9.23 4.93 -12.34
N THR A 276 -8.01 5.37 -12.03
CA THR A 276 -6.96 4.47 -11.52
C THR A 276 -7.38 3.76 -10.24
N VAL A 277 -8.02 4.48 -9.31
CA VAL A 277 -8.53 3.90 -8.06
C VAL A 277 -9.69 2.93 -8.33
N ALA A 278 -10.64 3.29 -9.20
CA ALA A 278 -11.76 2.44 -9.58
C ALA A 278 -11.31 1.14 -10.27
N ILE A 279 -10.38 1.25 -11.21
CA ILE A 279 -9.75 0.11 -11.90
C ILE A 279 -9.14 -0.86 -10.88
N ARG A 280 -8.30 -0.35 -9.97
CA ARG A 280 -7.65 -1.18 -8.94
C ARG A 280 -8.65 -1.78 -7.97
N THR A 281 -9.68 -1.01 -7.59
CA THR A 281 -10.78 -1.48 -6.74
C THR A 281 -11.48 -2.66 -7.38
N LEU A 282 -11.81 -2.58 -8.68
CA LEU A 282 -12.36 -3.71 -9.44
C LEU A 282 -11.42 -4.93 -9.38
N GLY A 283 -10.12 -4.73 -9.63
CA GLY A 283 -9.17 -5.84 -9.55
C GLY A 283 -9.11 -6.50 -8.17
N MET A 284 -9.14 -5.72 -7.10
CA MET A 284 -9.18 -6.23 -5.71
C MET A 284 -10.45 -7.04 -5.44
N LEU A 285 -11.62 -6.48 -5.79
CA LEU A 285 -12.91 -7.14 -5.58
C LEU A 285 -13.01 -8.47 -6.34
N GLY A 286 -12.43 -8.58 -7.53
CA GLY A 286 -12.51 -9.79 -8.34
C GLY A 286 -11.45 -10.85 -8.01
N ARG A 287 -10.61 -10.62 -7.00
CA ARG A 287 -9.56 -11.56 -6.57
C ARG A 287 -10.09 -12.71 -5.70
N SER A 288 -11.39 -12.74 -5.42
CA SER A 288 -12.10 -13.81 -4.72
C SER A 288 -13.10 -14.50 -5.66
N ALA A 289 -13.48 -15.75 -5.36
CA ALA A 289 -14.48 -16.46 -6.18
C ALA A 289 -15.87 -15.84 -6.08
N SER A 290 -16.27 -15.35 -4.90
CA SER A 290 -17.53 -14.62 -4.73
C SER A 290 -17.53 -13.33 -5.55
N GLY A 291 -16.40 -12.61 -5.57
CA GLY A 291 -16.22 -11.41 -6.38
C GLY A 291 -16.27 -11.66 -7.87
N ALA A 292 -15.52 -12.65 -8.38
CA ALA A 292 -15.57 -13.03 -9.79
C ALA A 292 -17.00 -13.40 -10.24
N ALA A 293 -17.73 -14.17 -9.41
CA ALA A 293 -19.11 -14.53 -9.70
C ALA A 293 -20.06 -13.31 -9.65
N ALA A 294 -19.91 -12.42 -8.66
CA ALA A 294 -20.71 -11.21 -8.54
C ALA A 294 -20.50 -10.28 -9.73
N MET A 295 -19.26 -10.12 -10.19
CA MET A 295 -18.93 -9.31 -11.37
C MET A 295 -19.51 -9.89 -12.67
N GLN A 296 -19.48 -11.21 -12.82
CA GLN A 296 -20.07 -11.87 -13.97
C GLN A 296 -21.59 -11.70 -14.01
N GLN A 297 -22.25 -11.81 -12.84
CA GLN A 297 -23.70 -11.58 -12.72
C GLN A 297 -24.07 -10.11 -12.96
N HIS A 298 -23.26 -9.17 -12.48
CA HIS A 298 -23.48 -7.74 -12.65
C HIS A 298 -23.21 -7.25 -14.08
N GLY A 299 -22.20 -7.81 -14.75
CA GLY A 299 -21.77 -7.38 -16.09
C GLY A 299 -20.74 -6.25 -16.12
N VAL A 300 -20.16 -5.87 -14.96
CA VAL A 300 -19.15 -4.79 -14.86
C VAL A 300 -17.86 -5.08 -15.65
N LEU A 301 -17.59 -6.36 -15.96
CA LEU A 301 -16.43 -6.77 -16.76
C LEU A 301 -16.49 -6.25 -18.20
N GLY A 302 -17.67 -6.04 -18.78
CA GLY A 302 -17.82 -5.49 -20.14
C GLY A 302 -17.21 -4.10 -20.27
N PRO A 303 -17.70 -3.10 -19.50
CA PRO A 303 -17.10 -1.77 -19.43
C PRO A 303 -15.61 -1.78 -19.12
N PHE A 304 -15.17 -2.67 -18.21
CA PHE A 304 -13.75 -2.80 -17.90
C PHE A 304 -12.92 -3.31 -19.08
N ILE A 305 -13.39 -4.31 -19.83
CA ILE A 305 -12.71 -4.81 -21.04
C ILE A 305 -12.58 -3.70 -22.08
N GLU A 306 -13.64 -2.92 -22.32
CA GLU A 306 -13.59 -1.78 -23.24
C GLU A 306 -12.53 -0.75 -22.81
N LEU A 307 -12.45 -0.47 -21.51
CA LEU A 307 -11.42 0.40 -20.94
C LEU A 307 -10.02 -0.17 -21.14
N VAL A 308 -9.79 -1.47 -20.88
CA VAL A 308 -8.50 -2.12 -21.08
C VAL A 308 -8.06 -2.07 -22.56
N VAL A 309 -8.99 -2.23 -23.51
CA VAL A 309 -8.68 -2.14 -24.95
C VAL A 309 -8.27 -0.72 -25.33
N ARG A 310 -8.89 0.30 -24.74
CA ARG A 310 -8.66 1.71 -25.06
C ARG A 310 -7.58 2.40 -24.21
N ALA A 311 -7.17 1.78 -23.10
CA ALA A 311 -6.26 2.37 -22.14
C ALA A 311 -4.90 2.71 -22.76
N MET A 312 -4.48 3.96 -22.55
CA MET A 312 -3.23 4.54 -23.03
C MET A 312 -2.56 5.29 -21.87
N GLY A 313 -1.26 5.57 -21.98
CA GLY A 313 -0.52 6.34 -20.98
C GLY A 313 -0.62 5.74 -19.57
N GLU A 314 -0.94 6.58 -18.58
CA GLU A 314 -0.92 6.24 -17.16
C GLU A 314 -1.95 5.19 -16.75
N LEU A 315 -3.07 5.05 -17.48
CA LEU A 315 -4.08 4.04 -17.18
C LEU A 315 -3.68 2.63 -17.62
N ARG A 316 -2.63 2.50 -18.44
CA ARG A 316 -2.23 1.19 -18.99
C ARG A 316 -1.78 0.23 -17.91
N VAL A 317 -0.96 0.71 -16.97
CA VAL A 317 -0.43 -0.11 -15.88
C VAL A 317 -1.54 -0.53 -14.91
N PRO A 318 -2.37 0.36 -14.34
CA PRO A 318 -3.50 -0.02 -13.48
C PRO A 318 -4.46 -1.03 -14.13
N CYS A 319 -4.75 -0.88 -15.43
CA CYS A 319 -5.57 -1.83 -16.17
C CYS A 319 -4.96 -3.23 -16.16
N LEU A 320 -3.67 -3.35 -16.48
CA LEU A 320 -2.98 -4.64 -16.51
C LEU A 320 -2.78 -5.24 -15.11
N GLU A 321 -2.54 -4.42 -14.09
CA GLU A 321 -2.52 -4.88 -12.69
C GLU A 321 -3.86 -5.49 -12.31
N SER A 322 -4.96 -4.86 -12.72
CA SER A 322 -6.31 -5.34 -12.41
C SER A 322 -6.68 -6.59 -13.20
N VAL A 323 -6.26 -6.68 -14.46
CA VAL A 323 -6.35 -7.92 -15.24
C VAL A 323 -5.59 -9.05 -14.54
N MET A 324 -4.37 -8.79 -14.05
CA MET A 324 -3.59 -9.78 -13.29
C MET A 324 -4.35 -10.23 -12.04
N MET A 325 -4.91 -9.30 -11.26
CA MET A 325 -5.67 -9.66 -10.05
C MET A 325 -6.92 -10.50 -10.36
N LEU A 326 -7.64 -10.21 -11.45
CA LEU A 326 -8.79 -10.99 -11.92
C LEU A 326 -8.42 -12.40 -12.40
N LEU A 327 -7.17 -12.62 -12.81
CA LEU A 327 -6.64 -13.94 -13.17
C LEU A 327 -6.13 -14.70 -11.92
N GLU A 328 -5.83 -14.02 -10.82
CA GLU A 328 -5.28 -14.61 -9.59
C GLU A 328 -6.32 -14.78 -8.47
N ILE A 329 -7.34 -15.62 -8.68
CA ILE A 329 -8.31 -15.91 -7.61
C ILE A 329 -7.60 -16.63 -6.43
N ARG A 330 -7.67 -16.05 -5.22
CA ARG A 330 -7.04 -16.58 -4.01
C ARG A 330 -7.87 -17.67 -3.33
N GLY A 331 -7.21 -18.52 -2.51
CA GLY A 331 -7.86 -19.42 -1.54
C GLY A 331 -8.62 -20.63 -2.09
N GLU A 332 -8.97 -20.64 -3.37
CA GLU A 332 -9.84 -21.68 -3.95
C GLU A 332 -9.09 -22.85 -4.60
N LYS A 333 -9.80 -23.95 -4.85
CA LYS A 333 -9.30 -25.07 -5.67
C LYS A 333 -9.36 -24.71 -7.16
N ASP A 334 -8.37 -25.17 -7.93
CA ASP A 334 -8.20 -24.83 -9.36
C ASP A 334 -9.49 -24.95 -10.20
N ALA A 335 -10.30 -25.97 -9.96
CA ALA A 335 -11.54 -26.22 -10.70
C ALA A 335 -12.60 -25.10 -10.57
N MET A 336 -12.67 -24.43 -9.41
CA MET A 336 -13.66 -23.36 -9.17
C MET A 336 -13.20 -22.00 -9.71
N LYS A 337 -11.89 -21.79 -9.88
CA LYS A 337 -11.30 -20.55 -10.43
C LYS A 337 -11.37 -20.49 -11.94
N THR A 338 -11.22 -21.65 -12.58
CA THR A 338 -10.87 -21.74 -14.00
C THR A 338 -11.93 -21.12 -14.91
N GLY A 339 -13.22 -21.34 -14.65
CA GLY A 339 -14.32 -20.91 -15.52
C GLY A 339 -14.43 -19.40 -15.69
N PRO A 340 -14.63 -18.62 -14.61
CA PRO A 340 -14.77 -17.16 -14.69
C PRO A 340 -13.52 -16.48 -15.28
N CYS A 341 -12.31 -16.88 -14.85
CA CYS A 341 -11.07 -16.32 -15.38
C CYS A 341 -10.89 -16.62 -16.88
N GLN A 342 -11.23 -17.85 -17.32
CA GLN A 342 -11.14 -18.24 -18.72
C GLN A 342 -12.11 -17.44 -19.59
N GLN A 343 -13.36 -17.28 -19.15
CA GLN A 343 -14.36 -16.51 -19.88
C GLN A 343 -13.93 -15.04 -20.00
N PHE A 344 -13.52 -14.43 -18.89
CA PHE A 344 -13.01 -13.06 -18.87
C PHE A 344 -11.82 -12.88 -19.84
N TYR A 345 -10.83 -13.77 -19.79
CA TYR A 345 -9.68 -13.71 -20.70
C TYR A 345 -10.10 -13.89 -22.16
N HIS A 346 -11.00 -14.83 -22.45
CA HIS A 346 -11.50 -15.06 -23.80
C HIS A 346 -12.20 -13.80 -24.36
N ASP A 347 -13.04 -13.14 -23.55
CA ASP A 347 -13.74 -11.93 -23.97
C ASP A 347 -12.76 -10.77 -24.20
N LEU A 348 -11.76 -10.61 -23.33
CA LEU A 348 -10.68 -9.64 -23.50
C LEU A 348 -9.82 -9.92 -24.75
N ASP A 349 -9.47 -11.18 -24.99
CA ASP A 349 -8.72 -11.60 -26.17
C ASP A 349 -9.54 -11.37 -27.45
N ALA A 350 -10.84 -11.69 -27.44
CA ALA A 350 -11.75 -11.42 -28.54
C ALA A 350 -11.87 -9.91 -28.84
N ALA A 351 -11.99 -9.07 -27.80
CA ALA A 351 -12.11 -7.62 -27.94
C ALA A 351 -10.85 -6.95 -28.52
N THR A 352 -9.67 -7.56 -28.35
CA THR A 352 -8.40 -7.03 -28.85
C THR A 352 -8.03 -7.49 -30.26
N ARG A 353 -8.62 -8.60 -30.75
CA ARG A 353 -8.36 -9.17 -32.08
C ARG A 353 -8.61 -8.24 -33.29
N PRO A 354 -9.59 -7.32 -33.27
CA PRO A 354 -9.78 -6.39 -34.38
C PRO A 354 -8.60 -5.44 -34.61
N GLN A 355 -7.84 -5.12 -33.56
CA GLN A 355 -6.74 -4.15 -33.60
C GLN A 355 -5.36 -4.82 -33.47
N HIS A 356 -5.30 -6.00 -32.86
CA HIS A 356 -4.08 -6.71 -32.50
C HIS A 356 -4.22 -8.21 -32.74
N ALA A 357 -3.14 -8.98 -32.67
CA ALA A 357 -3.19 -10.45 -32.80
C ALA A 357 -3.68 -11.17 -31.52
N GLY A 358 -4.62 -10.55 -30.78
CA GLY A 358 -5.09 -10.99 -29.46
C GLY A 358 -4.35 -10.35 -28.28
N PHE A 359 -4.84 -10.60 -27.07
CA PHE A 359 -4.38 -9.92 -25.86
C PHE A 359 -2.97 -10.38 -25.46
N LEU A 360 -2.63 -11.66 -25.66
CA LEU A 360 -1.27 -12.15 -25.42
C LEU A 360 -0.22 -11.44 -26.30
N ALA A 361 -0.58 -11.10 -27.55
CA ALA A 361 0.32 -10.37 -28.45
C ALA A 361 0.59 -8.95 -27.94
N ILE A 362 -0.42 -8.29 -27.35
CA ILE A 362 -0.28 -6.99 -26.70
C ILE A 362 0.69 -7.08 -25.51
N LEU A 363 0.53 -8.09 -24.65
CA LEU A 363 1.43 -8.27 -23.49
C LEU A 363 2.88 -8.44 -23.95
N VAL A 364 3.12 -9.25 -24.98
CA VAL A 364 4.47 -9.44 -25.57
C VAL A 364 5.00 -8.18 -26.26
N ALA A 365 4.14 -7.30 -26.77
CA ALA A 365 4.56 -6.01 -27.31
C ALA A 365 4.95 -5.04 -26.19
N ASN A 366 4.20 -5.05 -25.08
CA ASN A 366 4.46 -4.23 -23.90
C ASN A 366 5.78 -4.60 -23.23
N THR A 367 6.15 -5.90 -23.16
CA THR A 367 7.43 -6.36 -22.60
C THR A 367 8.65 -5.91 -23.42
N LYS A 368 8.46 -5.31 -24.60
CA LYS A 368 9.54 -4.74 -25.43
C LYS A 368 9.66 -3.22 -25.29
N GLN A 369 8.77 -2.59 -24.52
CA GLN A 369 8.77 -1.14 -24.33
C GLN A 369 9.87 -0.70 -23.36
N ALA A 370 10.30 0.56 -23.45
CA ALA A 370 11.35 1.11 -22.59
C ALA A 370 10.92 1.25 -21.11
N PHE A 371 9.62 1.32 -20.83
CA PHE A 371 9.08 1.55 -19.49
C PHE A 371 9.02 0.26 -18.66
N ASP A 372 9.80 0.22 -17.59
CA ASP A 372 9.93 -0.92 -16.67
C ASP A 372 8.58 -1.37 -16.09
N ASP A 373 7.78 -0.44 -15.56
CA ASP A 373 6.48 -0.75 -14.94
C ASP A 373 5.53 -1.47 -15.91
N LEU A 374 5.47 -0.99 -17.16
CA LEU A 374 4.65 -1.59 -18.21
C LEU A 374 5.17 -2.98 -18.60
N ARG A 375 6.50 -3.17 -18.67
CA ARG A 375 7.09 -4.49 -18.94
C ARG A 375 6.78 -5.46 -17.80
N TYR A 376 7.02 -5.08 -16.56
CA TYR A 376 6.88 -5.95 -15.39
C TYR A 376 5.44 -6.35 -15.16
N VAL A 377 4.48 -5.42 -15.26
CA VAL A 377 3.06 -5.78 -15.16
C VAL A 377 2.63 -6.71 -16.29
N SER A 378 3.16 -6.53 -17.50
CA SER A 378 2.85 -7.43 -18.62
C SER A 378 3.40 -8.83 -18.41
N TYR A 379 4.61 -8.96 -17.85
CA TYR A 379 5.12 -10.27 -17.41
C TYR A 379 4.30 -10.86 -16.26
N ALA A 380 3.85 -10.05 -15.30
CA ALA A 380 2.99 -10.51 -14.21
C ALA A 380 1.67 -11.09 -14.72
N VAL A 381 1.02 -10.44 -15.70
CA VAL A 381 -0.17 -10.98 -16.37
C VAL A 381 0.14 -12.30 -17.08
N ILE A 382 1.26 -12.38 -17.83
CA ILE A 382 1.66 -13.63 -18.50
C ILE A 382 1.91 -14.74 -17.46
N GLN A 383 2.54 -14.43 -16.33
CA GLN A 383 2.77 -15.41 -15.27
C GLN A 383 1.45 -15.86 -14.65
N ALA A 384 0.50 -14.96 -14.38
CA ALA A 384 -0.82 -15.31 -13.87
C ALA A 384 -1.56 -16.28 -14.82
N LEU A 385 -1.40 -16.15 -16.13
CA LEU A 385 -1.94 -17.12 -17.09
C LEU A 385 -1.31 -18.53 -16.93
N THR A 386 -0.04 -18.62 -16.53
CA THR A 386 0.63 -19.92 -16.36
C THR A 386 0.08 -20.75 -15.20
N GLU A 387 -0.62 -20.13 -14.25
CA GLU A 387 -1.32 -20.83 -13.17
C GLU A 387 -2.51 -21.65 -13.71
N HIS A 388 -3.09 -21.22 -14.83
CA HIS A 388 -4.25 -21.86 -15.44
C HIS A 388 -3.86 -22.83 -16.55
N ARG A 389 -4.51 -24.00 -16.60
CA ARG A 389 -4.29 -24.98 -17.67
C ARG A 389 -4.56 -24.40 -19.07
N TRP A 390 -5.69 -23.73 -19.26
CA TRP A 390 -6.05 -23.07 -20.52
C TRP A 390 -5.10 -21.90 -20.84
N GLY A 391 -4.54 -21.25 -19.82
CA GLY A 391 -3.56 -20.17 -20.01
C GLY A 391 -2.23 -20.70 -20.50
N ARG A 392 -1.75 -21.82 -19.95
CA ARG A 392 -0.58 -22.55 -20.47
C ARG A 392 -0.77 -23.00 -21.91
N GLU A 393 -1.94 -23.55 -22.23
CA GLU A 393 -2.30 -23.95 -23.60
C GLU A 393 -2.28 -22.75 -24.58
N SER A 394 -2.88 -21.62 -24.18
CA SER A 394 -2.90 -20.38 -24.96
C SER A 394 -1.47 -19.85 -25.23
N ILE A 395 -0.60 -19.87 -24.21
CA ILE A 395 0.80 -19.48 -24.36
C ILE A 395 1.55 -20.45 -25.29
N ALA A 396 1.37 -21.76 -25.11
CA ALA A 396 2.01 -22.79 -25.93
C ALA A 396 1.61 -22.71 -27.41
N ALA A 397 0.33 -22.40 -27.68
CA ALA A 397 -0.18 -22.20 -29.03
C ALA A 397 0.39 -20.95 -29.72
N SER A 398 0.94 -19.99 -28.96
CA SER A 398 1.53 -18.76 -29.49
C SER A 398 3.03 -18.91 -29.73
N SER A 399 3.41 -19.29 -30.94
CA SER A 399 4.82 -19.32 -31.38
C SER A 399 5.54 -17.99 -31.15
N HIS A 400 4.84 -16.86 -31.29
CA HIS A 400 5.41 -15.54 -31.03
C HIS A 400 5.76 -15.35 -29.55
N ALA A 401 4.83 -15.68 -28.65
CA ALA A 401 5.07 -15.56 -27.21
C ALA A 401 6.18 -16.50 -26.75
N MET A 402 6.16 -17.76 -27.19
CA MET A 402 7.20 -18.74 -26.84
C MET A 402 8.59 -18.33 -27.32
N ASN A 403 8.71 -17.84 -28.56
CA ASN A 403 9.99 -17.35 -29.07
C ASN A 403 10.47 -16.10 -28.31
N HIS A 404 9.57 -15.20 -27.94
CA HIS A 404 9.92 -14.04 -27.12
C HIS A 404 10.40 -14.45 -25.71
N LEU A 405 9.67 -15.34 -25.03
CA LEU A 405 10.02 -15.82 -23.69
C LEU A 405 11.37 -16.54 -23.67
N LEU A 406 11.64 -17.40 -24.67
CA LEU A 406 12.90 -18.14 -24.75
C LEU A 406 14.09 -17.31 -25.23
N SER A 407 13.85 -16.14 -25.84
CA SER A 407 14.94 -15.28 -26.32
C SER A 407 15.79 -14.73 -25.17
N ARG A 408 17.12 -14.77 -25.33
CA ARG A 408 18.08 -14.22 -24.36
C ARG A 408 18.47 -12.77 -24.67
N ASP A 409 18.24 -12.30 -25.89
CA ASP A 409 18.78 -11.02 -26.39
C ASP A 409 17.84 -9.83 -26.17
N VAL A 410 16.60 -10.08 -25.77
CA VAL A 410 15.51 -9.08 -25.82
C VAL A 410 15.24 -8.38 -24.48
N GLU A 411 15.76 -8.90 -23.36
CA GLU A 411 15.46 -8.36 -22.03
C GLU A 411 16.67 -7.63 -21.41
N PRO A 412 16.65 -6.28 -21.35
CA PRO A 412 17.77 -5.50 -20.83
C PRO A 412 17.86 -5.51 -19.30
N SER A 413 16.74 -5.62 -18.59
CA SER A 413 16.68 -5.43 -17.14
C SER A 413 16.97 -6.73 -16.36
N TYR A 414 17.54 -6.59 -15.17
CA TYR A 414 17.80 -7.72 -14.27
C TYR A 414 16.49 -8.34 -13.76
N GLU A 415 15.54 -7.49 -13.37
CA GLU A 415 14.19 -7.83 -12.95
C GLU A 415 13.39 -8.51 -14.06
N GLY A 416 13.43 -7.99 -15.29
CA GLY A 416 12.76 -8.62 -16.43
C GLY A 416 13.29 -10.02 -16.72
N LYS A 417 14.61 -10.25 -16.58
CA LYS A 417 15.20 -11.60 -16.70
C LYS A 417 14.67 -12.55 -15.63
N LYS A 418 14.47 -12.08 -14.39
CA LYS A 418 13.83 -12.88 -13.32
C LYS A 418 12.39 -13.24 -13.69
N TRP A 419 11.62 -12.28 -14.21
CA TRP A 419 10.24 -12.52 -14.65
C TRP A 419 10.16 -13.58 -15.75
N LYS A 420 10.97 -13.46 -16.81
CA LYS A 420 11.01 -14.46 -17.88
C LYS A 420 11.40 -15.85 -17.37
N TYR A 421 12.42 -15.91 -16.52
CA TYR A 421 12.84 -17.16 -15.89
C TYR A 421 11.72 -17.76 -15.05
N SER A 422 11.01 -16.95 -14.28
CA SER A 422 9.86 -17.37 -13.48
C SER A 422 8.77 -17.96 -14.38
N ILE A 423 8.34 -17.26 -15.42
CA ILE A 423 7.33 -17.75 -16.38
C ILE A 423 7.76 -19.10 -16.98
N ILE A 424 9.00 -19.19 -17.47
CA ILE A 424 9.53 -20.45 -18.04
C ILE A 424 9.55 -21.57 -17.00
N ARG A 425 9.87 -21.27 -15.74
CA ARG A 425 9.83 -22.24 -14.64
C ARG A 425 8.43 -22.78 -14.42
N HIS A 426 7.41 -21.91 -14.40
CA HIS A 426 6.02 -22.33 -14.22
C HIS A 426 5.56 -23.20 -15.40
N LEU A 427 5.87 -22.80 -16.64
CA LEU A 427 5.54 -23.59 -17.83
C LEU A 427 6.21 -24.97 -17.84
N ALA A 428 7.51 -25.05 -17.51
CA ALA A 428 8.28 -26.29 -17.58
C ALA A 428 8.01 -27.26 -16.42
N SER A 429 7.61 -26.71 -15.26
CA SER A 429 7.35 -27.50 -14.03
C SER A 429 5.88 -27.86 -13.89
N ALA A 430 5.02 -27.42 -14.80
CA ALA A 430 3.60 -27.74 -14.77
C ALA A 430 3.37 -29.25 -14.93
N PRO A 431 2.45 -29.86 -14.16
CA PRO A 431 2.21 -31.30 -14.19
C PRO A 431 1.69 -31.80 -15.54
N ASP A 432 1.12 -30.90 -16.35
CA ASP A 432 0.56 -31.14 -17.67
C ASP A 432 1.43 -30.59 -18.81
N ALA A 433 2.69 -30.19 -18.55
CA ALA A 433 3.57 -29.60 -19.55
C ALA A 433 3.74 -30.49 -20.80
N GLU A 434 3.82 -31.81 -20.63
CA GLU A 434 3.96 -32.77 -21.73
C GLU A 434 2.72 -32.87 -22.65
N GLN A 435 1.57 -32.34 -22.22
CA GLN A 435 0.36 -32.28 -23.03
C GLN A 435 0.37 -31.10 -24.00
N PHE A 436 1.10 -30.02 -23.66
CA PHE A 436 1.09 -28.76 -24.41
C PHE A 436 2.38 -28.50 -25.18
N PHE A 437 3.49 -29.08 -24.74
CA PHE A 437 4.80 -28.86 -25.32
C PHE A 437 5.34 -30.15 -25.92
N ASP A 438 5.81 -30.08 -27.15
CA ASP A 438 6.55 -31.18 -27.77
C ASP A 438 7.91 -31.41 -27.08
N ALA A 439 8.53 -32.56 -27.34
CA ALA A 439 9.81 -32.93 -26.73
C ALA A 439 10.92 -31.87 -26.99
N THR A 440 10.89 -31.24 -28.17
CA THR A 440 11.85 -30.20 -28.56
C THR A 440 11.68 -28.94 -27.70
N MET A 441 10.46 -28.47 -27.52
CA MET A 441 10.14 -27.29 -26.72
C MET A 441 10.40 -27.54 -25.24
N LEU A 442 10.01 -28.71 -24.71
CA LEU A 442 10.33 -29.10 -23.34
C LEU A 442 11.84 -29.12 -23.08
N HIS A 443 12.63 -29.64 -24.02
CA HIS A 443 14.09 -29.59 -23.93
C HIS A 443 14.60 -28.15 -23.87
N ARG A 444 14.10 -27.25 -24.72
CA ARG A 444 14.48 -25.82 -24.71
C ARG A 444 14.13 -25.14 -23.39
N LEU A 445 12.95 -25.40 -22.84
CA LEU A 445 12.52 -24.87 -21.55
C LEU A 445 13.42 -25.37 -20.41
N LYS A 446 13.69 -26.68 -20.35
CA LYS A 446 14.59 -27.28 -19.34
C LYS A 446 16.01 -26.76 -19.45
N GLU A 447 16.52 -26.59 -20.67
CA GLU A 447 17.84 -26.00 -20.90
C GLU A 447 17.88 -24.53 -20.46
N TYR A 448 16.83 -23.75 -20.72
CA TYR A 448 16.73 -22.37 -20.25
C TYR A 448 16.83 -22.30 -18.72
N LEU A 449 16.16 -23.21 -18.00
CA LEU A 449 16.21 -23.30 -16.55
C LEU A 449 17.60 -23.69 -16.04
N ARG A 450 18.24 -24.68 -16.67
CA ARG A 450 19.58 -25.15 -16.31
C ARG A 450 20.63 -24.04 -16.43
N GLN A 451 20.51 -23.21 -17.45
CA GLN A 451 21.39 -22.06 -17.69
C GLN A 451 21.19 -20.94 -16.66
N GLY A 452 19.99 -20.82 -16.08
CA GLY A 452 19.64 -19.77 -15.13
C GLY A 452 19.11 -18.48 -15.78
N ALA A 453 18.61 -17.57 -14.94
CA ALA A 453 17.94 -16.33 -15.38
C ALA A 453 18.87 -15.36 -16.12
N TYR A 454 20.14 -15.30 -15.72
CA TYR A 454 21.11 -14.29 -16.21
C TYR A 454 22.05 -14.79 -17.28
N TYR A 455 21.86 -16.02 -17.75
CA TYR A 455 22.68 -16.56 -18.82
C TYR A 455 22.52 -15.73 -20.10
N SER A 456 23.64 -15.31 -20.65
CA SER A 456 23.75 -14.70 -21.97
C SER A 456 24.76 -15.53 -22.77
N PRO A 457 24.43 -15.96 -23.99
CA PRO A 457 25.40 -16.60 -24.87
C PRO A 457 26.60 -15.67 -25.05
N SER A 458 27.81 -16.21 -24.95
CA SER A 458 29.01 -15.44 -25.26
C SER A 458 29.00 -15.10 -26.74
N ASN A 459 28.51 -13.90 -27.09
CA ASN A 459 28.73 -13.36 -28.42
C ASN A 459 30.22 -13.08 -28.54
N VAL A 460 30.93 -13.94 -29.28
CA VAL A 460 32.28 -13.65 -29.76
C VAL A 460 32.13 -12.60 -30.86
N SER A 461 31.78 -11.37 -30.49
CA SER A 461 32.07 -10.22 -31.34
C SER A 461 33.57 -10.01 -31.25
N VAL A 462 34.31 -10.64 -32.17
CA VAL A 462 35.69 -10.29 -32.47
C VAL A 462 35.70 -8.80 -32.73
N ALA A 463 36.22 -8.01 -31.79
CA ALA A 463 36.62 -6.65 -32.06
C ALA A 463 37.72 -6.76 -33.12
N MET A 464 37.37 -6.53 -34.40
CA MET A 464 38.38 -6.15 -35.38
C MET A 464 38.87 -4.78 -34.94
N GLU A 465 39.93 -4.81 -34.13
CA GLU A 465 40.76 -3.67 -33.82
C GLU A 465 41.28 -3.13 -35.16
N SER A 466 40.66 -2.07 -35.66
CA SER A 466 41.19 -1.31 -36.78
C SER A 466 42.46 -0.64 -36.29
N SER A 467 43.57 -1.34 -36.47
CA SER A 467 44.92 -0.82 -36.32
C SER A 467 45.12 0.35 -37.28
N THR A 468 44.94 1.57 -36.79
CA THR A 468 45.49 2.76 -37.44
C THR A 468 46.41 3.47 -36.45
N LYS A 469 47.70 3.34 -36.75
CA LYS A 469 48.86 3.80 -36.00
C LYS A 469 48.80 5.29 -35.68
N TRP A 470 49.19 5.63 -34.46
CA TRP A 470 49.63 6.96 -34.06
C TRP A 470 50.88 7.39 -34.84
N GLY A 471 50.85 8.60 -35.40
CA GLY A 471 51.97 9.24 -36.09
C GLY A 471 51.77 10.75 -36.28
N ILE A 472 52.07 11.52 -35.22
CA ILE A 472 52.69 12.87 -35.17
C ILE A 472 52.47 13.76 -36.43
N GLY A 473 51.53 14.72 -36.45
CA GLY A 473 51.64 16.15 -36.06
C GLY A 473 51.27 17.09 -37.25
N PRO A 474 51.14 18.43 -37.15
CA PRO A 474 51.08 19.36 -36.02
C PRO A 474 49.79 20.23 -35.96
N TRP A 475 49.72 21.06 -34.92
CA TRP A 475 48.76 22.12 -34.60
C TRP A 475 48.25 22.95 -35.80
N ASP A 476 46.93 23.10 -35.94
CA ASP A 476 46.23 24.40 -36.05
C ASP A 476 44.72 24.22 -36.32
N ALA A 477 43.93 25.17 -35.79
CA ALA A 477 42.52 25.47 -36.06
C ALA A 477 41.41 24.67 -35.34
N LEU A 478 41.10 25.10 -34.11
CA LEU A 478 39.71 25.14 -33.62
C LEU A 478 38.99 26.37 -34.20
N PRO A 479 37.70 26.26 -34.56
CA PRO A 479 36.77 27.37 -34.40
C PRO A 479 35.74 27.07 -33.29
N PRO A 480 35.33 28.09 -32.51
CA PRO A 480 34.43 27.92 -31.37
C PRO A 480 32.94 28.14 -31.71
N ILE A 481 32.14 27.50 -30.87
CA ILE A 481 30.79 27.80 -30.36
C ILE A 481 30.27 29.23 -30.68
N TYR A 482 29.04 29.31 -31.18
CA TYR A 482 28.19 30.52 -31.06
C TYR A 482 26.95 30.21 -30.20
N ILE A 483 26.97 30.77 -28.99
CA ILE A 483 25.80 31.15 -28.20
C ILE A 483 25.68 32.66 -28.39
N THR A 484 24.55 33.16 -28.90
CA THR A 484 24.22 34.58 -28.88
C THR A 484 23.18 34.85 -27.80
N ALA A 485 23.65 35.39 -26.68
CA ALA A 485 22.87 36.23 -25.79
C ALA A 485 23.44 37.65 -25.93
N THR A 486 22.65 38.59 -26.44
CA THR A 486 22.98 40.02 -26.45
C THR A 486 22.14 40.72 -25.39
N ASN A 487 22.81 41.15 -24.34
CA ASN A 487 22.31 42.13 -23.38
C ASN A 487 22.84 43.50 -23.82
N GLN A 488 21.98 44.49 -23.98
CA GLN A 488 22.38 45.90 -24.01
C GLN A 488 21.48 46.72 -23.08
N SER A 489 22.07 47.09 -21.94
CA SER A 489 21.69 48.23 -21.12
C SER A 489 22.29 49.52 -21.72
N ASN A 490 21.51 50.59 -21.89
CA ASN A 490 21.65 51.82 -21.08
C ASN A 490 20.83 53.01 -21.61
N LYS A 491 20.18 53.67 -20.64
CA LYS A 491 19.97 55.13 -20.46
C LYS A 491 19.21 55.92 -21.53
N GLN A 492 17.98 56.32 -21.19
CA GLN A 492 17.66 57.69 -20.75
C GLN A 492 16.40 57.70 -19.90
#